data_AF-A0A954HII6-F1
#
_entry.id   AF-A0A954HII6-F1
#
_cell.length_a   1.000
_cell.length_b   1.000
_cell.length_c   1.000
_cell.angle_alpha   90.00
_cell.angle_beta   90.00
_cell.angle_gamma   90.00
#
_symmetry.space_group_name_H-M   'P 1'
#
loop_
_entity.id
_entity.type
_entity.pdbx_description
1 polymer ?
#
loop_
_entity_poly.entity_id
_entity_poly.type
_entity_poly.pdbx_seq_one_letter_code
_entity_poly.pdbx_strand_id
1 'polypeptide(L)'
;MQRRVAHLPLHGGKAPKWLFKRMVKLAGAITESIVDQFGPDEMLNRLSDPWWFQACVLGFDWHSSGVTTVTCGALKEAYKERGADLGIIVAGGKGATSRKTPQELADASDQFGISQGDRLIYASRMSAKVDSAAVQDGFGIYHHSFFLTPGGAWCVVQQGMSDAEKMARRYHWLGSNQLDFVCEPHAAIQNVDRPKPSAKLEKTETLNMVAAEAGANRDGSAALVRE
;
A
#
# COMPACT_ATOMS: atom_id res chain seq x y z
N MET A 1 7.76 -21.91 -0.79
CA MET A 1 6.59 -21.11 -1.21
C MET A 1 6.81 -20.66 -2.66
N GLN A 2 6.02 -21.14 -3.61
CA GLN A 2 6.14 -20.70 -5.02
C GLN A 2 5.76 -19.22 -5.09
N ARG A 3 6.74 -18.33 -5.33
CA ARG A 3 6.47 -16.91 -5.60
C ARG A 3 5.79 -16.82 -6.96
N ARG A 4 4.47 -16.62 -6.98
CA ARG A 4 3.71 -16.38 -8.22
C ARG A 4 3.60 -14.87 -8.43
N VAL A 5 3.95 -14.41 -9.62
CA VAL A 5 3.96 -12.99 -9.99
C VAL A 5 2.57 -12.59 -10.49
N ALA A 6 2.09 -11.42 -10.06
CA ALA A 6 0.91 -10.78 -10.62
C ALA A 6 1.34 -9.53 -11.40
N HIS A 7 0.98 -9.48 -12.67
CA HIS A 7 1.18 -8.34 -13.55
C HIS A 7 0.04 -7.34 -13.36
N LEU A 8 0.37 -6.06 -13.24
CA LEU A 8 -0.61 -4.98 -13.07
C LEU A 8 -0.52 -4.00 -14.24
N PRO A 9 -0.95 -4.37 -15.45
CA PRO A 9 -0.96 -3.46 -16.59
C PRO A 9 -1.81 -2.21 -16.30
N LEU A 10 -1.33 -1.07 -16.79
CA LEU A 10 -2.03 0.20 -16.67
C LEU A 10 -3.27 0.19 -17.55
N HIS A 11 -4.43 0.16 -16.90
CA HIS A 11 -5.71 0.32 -17.57
C HIS A 11 -6.22 1.75 -17.40
N GLY A 12 -6.66 2.35 -18.50
CA GLY A 12 -7.42 3.58 -18.49
C GLY A 12 -8.87 3.35 -18.03
N GLY A 13 -9.53 4.43 -17.60
CA GLY A 13 -10.95 4.41 -17.24
C GLY A 13 -11.22 4.47 -15.73
N LYS A 14 -12.50 4.38 -15.38
CA LYS A 14 -13.01 4.44 -14.01
C LYS A 14 -14.00 3.31 -13.80
N ALA A 15 -14.02 2.74 -12.60
CA ALA A 15 -15.06 1.81 -12.21
C ALA A 15 -16.44 2.49 -12.41
N PRO A 16 -17.41 1.84 -13.07
CA PRO A 16 -18.75 2.37 -13.21
C PRO A 16 -19.36 2.69 -11.84
N LYS A 17 -20.06 3.83 -11.71
CA LYS A 17 -20.62 4.27 -10.43
C LYS A 17 -21.51 3.22 -9.76
N TRP A 18 -22.32 2.51 -10.55
CA TRP A 18 -23.20 1.45 -10.05
C TRP A 18 -22.42 0.28 -9.46
N LEU A 19 -21.29 -0.09 -10.08
CA LEU A 19 -20.42 -1.17 -9.61
C LEU A 19 -19.71 -0.72 -8.33
N PHE A 20 -19.12 0.47 -8.36
CA PHE A 20 -18.42 1.03 -7.20
C PHE A 20 -19.33 1.10 -5.96
N LYS A 21 -20.60 1.53 -6.12
CA LYS A 21 -21.58 1.53 -5.01
C LYS A 21 -21.81 0.13 -4.43
N ARG A 22 -21.80 -0.92 -5.25
CA ARG A 22 -21.89 -2.31 -4.77
C ARG A 22 -20.60 -2.75 -4.09
N MET A 23 -19.45 -2.36 -4.63
CA MET A 23 -18.14 -2.64 -4.04
C MET A 23 -17.99 -2.03 -2.65
N VAL A 24 -18.49 -0.80 -2.41
CA VAL A 24 -18.47 -0.17 -1.08
C VAL A 24 -19.24 -1.00 -0.06
N LYS A 25 -20.46 -1.40 -0.39
CA LYS A 25 -21.28 -2.25 0.48
C LYS A 25 -20.60 -3.58 0.80
N LEU A 26 -20.06 -4.23 -0.23
CA LEU A 26 -19.40 -5.52 -0.11
C LEU A 26 -18.07 -5.40 0.67
N ALA A 27 -17.29 -4.36 0.43
CA ALA A 27 -16.04 -4.08 1.15
C ALA A 27 -16.32 -3.89 2.64
N GLY A 28 -17.35 -3.11 2.98
CA GLY A 28 -17.77 -2.94 4.36
C GLY A 28 -18.20 -4.26 5.01
N ALA A 29 -19.09 -5.02 4.36
CA ALA A 29 -19.61 -6.28 4.92
C ALA A 29 -18.52 -7.34 5.10
N ILE A 30 -17.58 -7.45 4.15
CA ILE A 30 -16.46 -8.40 4.25
C ILE A 30 -15.48 -7.96 5.33
N THR A 31 -15.19 -6.67 5.43
CA THR A 31 -14.32 -6.13 6.47
C THR A 31 -14.91 -6.39 7.86
N GLU A 32 -16.18 -6.04 8.07
CA GLU A 32 -16.88 -6.32 9.34
C GLU A 32 -16.90 -7.82 9.66
N SER A 33 -17.20 -8.67 8.68
CA SER A 33 -17.21 -10.12 8.88
C SER A 33 -15.84 -10.67 9.29
N ILE A 34 -14.76 -10.11 8.74
CA ILE A 34 -13.38 -10.45 9.10
C ILE A 34 -13.03 -9.95 10.49
N VAL A 35 -13.35 -8.69 10.78
CA VAL A 35 -13.07 -8.06 12.07
C VAL A 35 -13.83 -8.78 13.19
N ASP A 36 -15.09 -9.12 12.97
CA ASP A 36 -15.94 -9.81 13.94
C ASP A 36 -15.42 -11.22 14.26
N GLN A 37 -14.95 -11.95 13.23
CA GLN A 37 -14.46 -13.33 13.41
C GLN A 37 -13.00 -13.42 13.87
N PHE A 38 -12.13 -12.52 13.42
CA PHE A 38 -10.68 -12.66 13.57
C PHE A 38 -9.99 -11.44 14.19
N GLY A 39 -10.72 -10.35 14.40
CA GLY A 39 -10.18 -9.07 14.89
C GLY A 39 -9.65 -8.15 13.79
N PRO A 40 -9.42 -6.87 14.12
CA PRO A 40 -9.02 -5.85 13.15
C PRO A 40 -7.59 -6.01 12.64
N ASP A 41 -6.69 -6.57 13.45
CA ASP A 41 -5.31 -6.84 13.05
C ASP A 41 -5.24 -7.87 11.91
N GLU A 42 -6.15 -8.86 11.89
CA GLU A 42 -6.21 -9.82 10.80
C GLU A 42 -6.66 -9.18 9.48
N MET A 43 -7.49 -8.13 9.54
CA MET A 43 -7.82 -7.35 8.34
C MET A 43 -6.56 -6.64 7.80
N LEU A 44 -5.72 -6.10 8.68
CA LEU A 44 -4.45 -5.48 8.28
C LEU A 44 -3.48 -6.50 7.67
N ASN A 45 -3.38 -7.70 8.26
CA ASN A 45 -2.59 -8.79 7.69
C ASN A 45 -3.02 -9.10 6.25
N ARG A 46 -4.33 -9.22 6.01
CA ARG A 46 -4.89 -9.47 4.67
C ARG A 46 -4.61 -8.32 3.71
N LEU A 47 -4.78 -7.07 4.12
CA LEU A 47 -4.46 -5.91 3.27
C LEU A 47 -2.95 -5.79 2.96
N SER A 48 -2.10 -6.21 3.88
CA SER A 48 -0.65 -6.29 3.66
C SER A 48 -0.25 -7.46 2.76
N ASP A 49 -1.13 -8.45 2.56
CA ASP A 49 -0.91 -9.54 1.63
C ASP A 49 -1.29 -9.12 0.19
N PRO A 50 -0.34 -9.14 -0.76
CA PRO A 50 -0.62 -8.85 -2.17
C PRO A 50 -1.71 -9.73 -2.81
N TRP A 51 -1.95 -10.94 -2.29
CA TRP A 51 -2.95 -11.86 -2.82
C TRP A 51 -4.38 -11.46 -2.52
N TRP A 52 -4.61 -10.75 -1.42
CA TRP A 52 -5.94 -10.30 -1.02
C TRP A 52 -6.63 -9.49 -2.12
N PHE A 53 -5.87 -8.63 -2.80
CA PHE A 53 -6.38 -7.83 -3.91
C PHE A 53 -6.58 -8.63 -5.20
N GLN A 54 -5.80 -9.70 -5.42
CA GLN A 54 -5.92 -10.53 -6.63
C GLN A 54 -7.03 -11.58 -6.52
N ALA A 55 -7.53 -11.85 -5.32
CA ALA A 55 -8.64 -12.76 -5.08
C ALA A 55 -10.00 -12.22 -5.57
N CYS A 56 -10.07 -11.02 -6.16
CA CYS A 56 -11.31 -10.42 -6.69
C CYS A 56 -12.46 -10.34 -5.69
N VAL A 57 -12.13 -10.18 -4.41
CA VAL A 57 -13.10 -10.19 -3.31
C VAL A 57 -14.25 -9.21 -3.53
N LEU A 58 -14.00 -8.11 -4.26
CA LEU A 58 -15.01 -7.08 -4.58
C LEU A 58 -15.57 -7.14 -6.01
N GLY A 59 -15.28 -8.20 -6.78
CA GLY A 59 -15.80 -8.40 -8.13
C GLY A 59 -15.26 -7.41 -9.18
N PHE A 60 -14.06 -6.86 -8.96
CA PHE A 60 -13.35 -6.02 -9.92
C PHE A 60 -12.28 -6.84 -10.68
N ASP A 61 -11.80 -6.35 -11.81
CA ASP A 61 -10.84 -7.07 -12.65
C ASP A 61 -9.54 -7.41 -11.91
N TRP A 62 -9.17 -8.70 -11.88
CA TRP A 62 -8.01 -9.23 -11.16
C TRP A 62 -6.67 -8.79 -11.76
N HIS A 63 -6.64 -8.51 -13.07
CA HIS A 63 -5.42 -8.24 -13.83
C HIS A 63 -5.29 -6.77 -14.22
N SER A 64 -5.70 -5.85 -13.33
CA SER A 64 -5.71 -4.42 -13.62
C SER A 64 -5.04 -3.62 -12.50
N SER A 65 -4.24 -2.61 -12.86
CA SER A 65 -3.76 -1.61 -11.90
C SER A 65 -4.90 -0.88 -11.17
N GLY A 66 -6.11 -0.88 -11.76
CA GLY A 66 -7.31 -0.34 -11.13
C GLY A 66 -7.70 -1.06 -9.84
N VAL A 67 -7.44 -2.37 -9.72
CA VAL A 67 -7.90 -3.21 -8.61
C VAL A 67 -7.51 -2.66 -7.25
N THR A 68 -6.26 -2.21 -7.11
CA THR A 68 -5.75 -1.61 -5.88
C THR A 68 -6.49 -0.32 -5.55
N THR A 69 -6.48 0.62 -6.50
CA THR A 69 -6.97 1.97 -6.22
C THR A 69 -8.48 2.01 -6.03
N VAL A 70 -9.22 1.14 -6.73
CA VAL A 70 -10.68 1.01 -6.60
C VAL A 70 -11.05 0.28 -5.31
N THR A 71 -10.32 -0.79 -4.94
CA THR A 71 -10.55 -1.53 -3.68
C THR A 71 -10.28 -0.64 -2.47
N CYS A 72 -9.13 0.04 -2.43
CA CYS A 72 -8.83 0.98 -1.35
C CYS A 72 -9.83 2.15 -1.30
N GLY A 73 -10.27 2.64 -2.47
CA GLY A 73 -11.34 3.64 -2.54
C GLY A 73 -12.66 3.12 -1.97
N ALA A 74 -13.04 1.89 -2.27
CA ALA A 74 -14.26 1.28 -1.75
C ALA A 74 -14.20 1.08 -0.23
N LEU A 75 -13.05 0.66 0.31
CA LEU A 75 -12.81 0.56 1.75
C LEU A 75 -12.89 1.93 2.44
N LYS A 76 -12.32 2.98 1.83
CA LYS A 76 -12.41 4.33 2.39
C LYS A 76 -13.84 4.86 2.44
N GLU A 77 -14.62 4.63 1.39
CA GLU A 77 -16.04 5.02 1.43
C GLU A 77 -16.85 4.14 2.41
N ALA A 78 -16.53 2.85 2.53
CA ALA A 78 -17.17 1.99 3.53
C ALA A 78 -16.87 2.49 4.96
N TYR A 79 -15.64 2.95 5.23
CA TYR A 79 -15.27 3.58 6.50
C TYR A 79 -16.06 4.87 6.76
N LYS A 80 -16.28 5.70 5.74
CA LYS A 80 -17.11 6.90 5.90
C LYS A 80 -18.57 6.58 6.22
N GLU A 81 -19.11 5.50 5.63
CA GLU A 81 -20.49 5.07 5.86
C GLU A 81 -20.69 4.41 7.23
N ARG A 82 -19.69 3.64 7.71
CA ARG A 82 -19.81 2.79 8.92
C ARG A 82 -19.08 3.36 10.14
N GLY A 83 -18.14 4.26 9.95
CA GLY A 83 -17.33 4.84 11.03
C GLY A 83 -16.58 3.77 11.82
N ALA A 84 -16.73 3.83 13.15
CA ALA A 84 -16.06 2.93 14.08
C ALA A 84 -16.48 1.45 13.92
N ASP A 85 -17.72 1.20 13.44
CA ASP A 85 -18.27 -0.15 13.31
C ASP A 85 -17.54 -0.99 12.26
N LEU A 86 -16.82 -0.34 11.33
CA LEU A 86 -15.97 -1.06 10.37
C LEU A 86 -14.80 -1.78 11.07
N GLY A 87 -14.39 -1.33 12.26
CA GLY A 87 -13.28 -1.90 13.04
C GLY A 87 -11.87 -1.48 12.60
N ILE A 88 -11.74 -0.83 11.45
CA ILE A 88 -10.50 -0.19 10.98
C ILE A 88 -10.76 1.23 10.51
N ILE A 89 -9.74 2.07 10.63
CA ILE A 89 -9.72 3.44 10.12
C ILE A 89 -8.97 3.45 8.79
N VAL A 90 -9.48 4.24 7.82
CA VAL A 90 -8.91 4.30 6.47
C VAL A 90 -8.56 5.74 6.10
N ALA A 91 -7.29 5.98 5.81
CA ALA A 91 -6.74 7.27 5.39
C ALA A 91 -6.04 7.18 4.02
N GLY A 92 -5.90 8.32 3.35
CA GLY A 92 -5.23 8.44 2.06
C GLY A 92 -6.10 8.09 0.85
N GLY A 93 -5.46 7.76 -0.26
CA GLY A 93 -6.14 7.37 -1.50
C GLY A 93 -5.29 7.64 -2.73
N LYS A 94 -5.96 7.87 -3.87
CA LYS A 94 -5.33 8.12 -5.17
C LYS A 94 -5.09 9.62 -5.41
N GLY A 95 -3.98 9.95 -6.06
CA GLY A 95 -3.67 11.31 -6.54
C GLY A 95 -3.61 12.31 -5.40
N ALA A 96 -4.27 13.46 -5.53
CA ALA A 96 -4.22 14.51 -4.51
C ALA A 96 -4.66 14.05 -3.11
N THR A 97 -5.52 13.02 -3.00
CA THR A 97 -5.97 12.46 -1.72
C THR A 97 -4.84 11.77 -0.95
N SER A 98 -3.84 11.18 -1.62
CA SER A 98 -2.70 10.55 -0.93
C SER A 98 -1.93 11.54 -0.05
N ARG A 99 -1.85 12.81 -0.49
CA ARG A 99 -1.14 13.88 0.22
C ARG A 99 -1.86 14.35 1.48
N LYS A 100 -3.14 13.98 1.65
CA LYS A 100 -3.94 14.32 2.83
C LYS A 100 -3.78 13.32 3.98
N THR A 101 -3.14 12.17 3.72
CA THR A 101 -2.99 11.09 4.72
C THR A 101 -2.45 11.57 6.07
N PRO A 102 -1.40 12.41 6.15
CA PRO A 102 -0.92 12.91 7.45
C PRO A 102 -1.99 13.67 8.25
N GLN A 103 -2.80 14.50 7.59
CA GLN A 103 -3.87 15.23 8.27
C GLN A 103 -5.00 14.30 8.68
N GLU A 104 -5.43 13.39 7.81
CA GLU A 104 -6.48 12.41 8.14
C GLU A 104 -6.07 11.49 9.31
N LEU A 105 -4.78 11.19 9.45
CA LEU A 105 -4.25 10.44 10.61
C LEU A 105 -4.21 11.28 11.89
N ALA A 106 -3.88 12.57 11.79
CA ALA A 106 -3.96 13.48 12.93
C ALA A 106 -5.41 13.58 13.43
N ASP A 107 -6.35 13.86 12.53
CA ASP A 107 -7.78 13.98 12.83
C ASP A 107 -8.32 12.68 13.45
N ALA A 108 -7.94 11.52 12.90
CA ALA A 108 -8.33 10.23 13.46
C ALA A 108 -7.70 9.97 14.84
N SER A 109 -6.46 10.40 15.06
CA SER A 109 -5.80 10.24 16.35
C SER A 109 -6.49 11.05 17.44
N ASP A 110 -6.88 12.28 17.12
CA ASP A 110 -7.65 13.14 18.01
C ASP A 110 -9.05 12.57 18.27
N GLN A 111 -9.74 12.10 17.22
CA GLN A 111 -11.09 11.55 17.32
C GLN A 111 -11.16 10.27 18.15
N PHE A 112 -10.19 9.37 17.99
CA PHE A 112 -10.20 8.03 18.61
C PHE A 112 -9.26 7.90 19.82
N GLY A 113 -8.58 8.98 20.23
CA GLY A 113 -7.66 8.98 21.37
C GLY A 113 -6.40 8.13 21.15
N ILE A 114 -5.90 8.06 19.92
CA ILE A 114 -4.72 7.25 19.57
C ILE A 114 -3.46 8.02 19.98
N SER A 115 -2.85 7.59 21.09
CA SER A 115 -1.66 8.23 21.68
C SER A 115 -0.42 8.23 20.80
N GLN A 116 -0.40 7.41 19.74
CA GLN A 116 0.73 7.25 18.82
C GLN A 116 0.54 7.96 17.48
N GLY A 117 -0.33 8.98 17.40
CA GLY A 117 -0.65 9.70 16.15
C GLY A 117 0.58 10.20 15.38
N ASP A 118 1.54 10.83 16.06
CA ASP A 118 2.78 11.30 15.43
C ASP A 118 3.61 10.17 14.81
N ARG A 119 3.64 8.99 15.45
CA ARG A 119 4.32 7.80 14.92
C ARG A 119 3.63 7.27 13.67
N LEU A 120 2.30 7.30 13.63
CA LEU A 120 1.52 6.88 12.46
C LEU A 120 1.74 7.83 11.28
N ILE A 121 1.78 9.14 11.53
CA ILE A 121 2.12 10.16 10.53
C ILE A 121 3.54 9.96 10.02
N TYR A 122 4.49 9.70 10.91
CA TYR A 122 5.87 9.37 10.54
C TYR A 122 5.92 8.11 9.67
N ALA A 123 5.24 7.03 10.08
CA ALA A 123 5.17 5.78 9.32
C ALA A 123 4.58 5.97 7.91
N SER A 124 3.51 6.77 7.78
CA SER A 124 2.93 7.12 6.48
C SER A 124 3.95 7.81 5.58
N ARG A 125 4.64 8.83 6.10
CA ARG A 125 5.66 9.59 5.36
C ARG A 125 6.85 8.72 4.98
N MET A 126 7.34 7.91 5.91
CA MET A 126 8.51 7.05 5.68
C MET A 126 8.22 5.95 4.68
N SER A 127 7.05 5.31 4.74
CA SER A 127 6.62 4.33 3.73
C SER A 127 6.62 4.96 2.34
N ALA A 128 6.01 6.16 2.20
CA ALA A 128 5.99 6.88 0.94
C ALA A 128 7.40 7.29 0.46
N LYS A 129 8.30 7.66 1.38
CA LYS A 129 9.66 8.07 1.04
C LYS A 129 10.53 6.89 0.60
N VAL A 130 10.41 5.74 1.27
CA VAL A 130 11.12 4.51 0.90
C VAL A 130 10.71 4.08 -0.51
N ASP A 131 9.41 3.98 -0.78
CA ASP A 131 8.89 3.51 -2.06
C ASP A 131 9.18 4.46 -3.23
N SER A 132 9.38 5.76 -2.96
CA SER A 132 9.64 6.77 -4.00
C SER A 132 11.11 7.13 -4.20
N ALA A 133 11.98 6.89 -3.22
CA ALA A 133 13.37 7.35 -3.26
C ALA A 133 14.41 6.27 -2.96
N ALA A 134 14.10 5.32 -2.08
CA ALA A 134 15.03 4.25 -1.71
C ALA A 134 14.88 3.03 -2.63
N VAL A 135 13.67 2.77 -3.13
CA VAL A 135 13.40 1.79 -4.20
C VAL A 135 13.34 2.55 -5.53
N GLN A 136 14.45 2.60 -6.27
CA GLN A 136 14.56 3.31 -7.55
C GLN A 136 14.29 2.34 -8.70
N ASP A 137 13.03 1.93 -8.83
CA ASP A 137 12.56 0.99 -9.84
C ASP A 137 11.84 1.66 -11.02
N GLY A 138 11.76 2.99 -11.03
CA GLY A 138 11.10 3.75 -12.09
C GLY A 138 9.58 3.85 -11.97
N PHE A 139 8.98 3.42 -10.85
CA PHE A 139 7.54 3.52 -10.62
C PHE A 139 7.19 4.72 -9.73
N GLY A 140 6.64 5.79 -10.32
CA GLY A 140 6.21 6.99 -9.58
C GLY A 140 4.96 6.72 -8.74
N ILE A 141 5.04 6.95 -7.43
CA ILE A 141 3.92 6.74 -6.49
C ILE A 141 2.76 7.71 -6.78
N TYR A 142 1.58 7.14 -6.99
CA TYR A 142 0.35 7.91 -7.27
C TYR A 142 -0.84 7.50 -6.38
N HIS A 143 -0.66 6.46 -5.56
CA HIS A 143 -1.66 5.98 -4.63
C HIS A 143 -0.97 5.60 -3.31
N HIS A 144 -1.54 6.05 -2.21
CA HIS A 144 -1.11 5.74 -0.85
C HIS A 144 -2.34 5.60 0.01
N SER A 145 -2.64 4.39 0.49
CA SER A 145 -3.72 4.16 1.45
C SER A 145 -3.14 3.61 2.74
N PHE A 146 -3.51 4.22 3.84
CA PHE A 146 -3.07 3.88 5.19
C PHE A 146 -4.26 3.34 5.97
N PHE A 147 -4.10 2.16 6.56
CA PHE A 147 -5.12 1.49 7.35
C PHE A 147 -4.59 1.32 8.76
N LEU A 148 -5.43 1.57 9.77
CA LEU A 148 -5.04 1.37 11.16
C LEU A 148 -6.19 0.85 12.01
N THR A 149 -5.84 0.13 13.07
CA THR A 149 -6.77 -0.25 14.13
C THR A 149 -6.78 0.82 15.23
N PRO A 150 -7.84 0.89 16.05
CA PRO A 150 -7.84 1.75 17.24
C PRO A 150 -6.70 1.44 18.22
N GLY A 151 -6.17 0.20 18.20
CA GLY A 151 -5.01 -0.22 18.98
C GLY A 151 -3.67 0.31 18.47
N GLY A 152 -3.64 1.00 17.32
CA GLY A 152 -2.44 1.59 16.72
C GLY A 152 -1.64 0.65 15.80
N ALA A 153 -2.10 -0.59 15.59
CA ALA A 153 -1.58 -1.42 14.52
C ALA A 153 -1.95 -0.81 13.16
N TRP A 154 -1.09 -0.96 12.15
CA TRP A 154 -1.30 -0.31 10.85
C TRP A 154 -0.73 -1.11 9.69
N CYS A 155 -1.22 -0.83 8.49
CA CYS A 155 -0.62 -1.30 7.24
C CYS A 155 -0.72 -0.20 6.17
N VAL A 156 0.15 -0.24 5.17
CA VAL A 156 0.10 0.69 4.01
C VAL A 156 0.08 -0.12 2.73
N VAL A 157 -0.81 0.29 1.81
CA VAL A 157 -0.82 -0.19 0.43
C VAL A 157 -0.53 1.00 -0.49
N GLN A 158 0.62 0.96 -1.15
CA GLN A 158 1.02 1.97 -2.13
C GLN A 158 1.01 1.40 -3.53
N GLN A 159 0.80 2.28 -4.51
CA GLN A 159 0.97 1.92 -5.92
C GLN A 159 1.73 2.99 -6.68
N GLY A 160 2.79 2.55 -7.35
CA GLY A 160 3.53 3.31 -8.34
C GLY A 160 3.14 2.91 -9.76
N MET A 161 3.39 3.80 -10.72
CA MET A 161 3.20 3.54 -12.14
C MET A 161 4.45 3.88 -12.95
N SER A 162 4.71 3.09 -13.99
CA SER A 162 5.72 3.36 -15.01
C SER A 162 5.03 3.58 -16.35
N ASP A 163 5.11 4.81 -16.86
CA ASP A 163 4.58 5.15 -18.18
C ASP A 163 5.36 4.48 -19.32
N ALA A 164 6.65 4.20 -19.10
CA ALA A 164 7.52 3.51 -20.04
C ALA A 164 7.14 2.04 -20.17
N GLU A 165 6.93 1.35 -19.04
CA GLU A 165 6.57 -0.08 -19.04
C GLU A 165 5.08 -0.33 -19.24
N LYS A 166 4.24 0.70 -19.09
CA LYS A 166 2.77 0.58 -19.03
C LYS A 166 2.31 -0.37 -17.91
N MET A 167 3.06 -0.39 -16.81
CA MET A 167 2.82 -1.24 -15.65
C MET A 167 2.61 -0.41 -14.38
N ALA A 168 1.89 -0.99 -13.42
CA ALA A 168 1.89 -0.57 -12.04
C ALA A 168 2.69 -1.53 -11.17
N ARG A 169 3.18 -1.02 -10.05
CA ARG A 169 3.86 -1.77 -9.00
C ARG A 169 3.21 -1.45 -7.67
N ARG A 170 2.94 -2.48 -6.89
CA ARG A 170 2.21 -2.37 -5.62
C ARG A 170 3.15 -2.76 -4.48
N TYR A 171 3.20 -1.90 -3.47
CA TYR A 171 4.05 -2.05 -2.29
C TYR A 171 3.15 -2.20 -1.07
N HIS A 172 3.44 -3.21 -0.26
CA HIS A 172 2.70 -3.53 0.94
C HIS A 172 3.60 -3.43 2.16
N TRP A 173 3.07 -2.78 3.18
CA TRP A 173 3.71 -2.55 4.46
C TRP A 173 2.81 -3.08 5.56
N LEU A 174 3.40 -3.73 6.56
CA LEU A 174 2.70 -4.10 7.79
C LEU A 174 3.49 -3.52 8.96
N GLY A 175 2.84 -2.66 9.74
CA GLY A 175 3.40 -2.05 10.92
C GLY A 175 3.59 -3.07 12.02
N SER A 176 4.83 -3.24 12.48
CA SER A 176 5.15 -4.00 13.68
C SER A 176 6.04 -3.15 14.60
N ASN A 177 6.11 -3.51 15.88
CA ASN A 177 6.95 -2.79 16.86
C ASN A 177 8.46 -2.82 16.53
N GLN A 178 8.90 -3.65 15.59
CA GLN A 178 10.31 -3.81 15.20
C GLN A 178 10.57 -3.41 13.74
N LEU A 179 9.63 -2.71 13.09
CA LEU A 179 9.78 -2.32 11.70
C LEU A 179 10.97 -1.36 11.51
N ASP A 180 11.96 -1.80 10.73
CA ASP A 180 13.07 -0.95 10.27
C ASP A 180 12.75 -0.39 8.88
N PHE A 181 12.62 0.93 8.76
CA PHE A 181 12.35 1.60 7.48
C PHE A 181 13.54 1.55 6.50
N VAL A 182 14.72 1.13 6.95
CA VAL A 182 15.97 1.21 6.21
C VAL A 182 16.41 -0.14 5.63
N CYS A 183 16.01 -1.25 6.24
CA CYS A 183 16.43 -2.59 5.84
C CYS A 183 15.25 -3.56 5.80
N GLU A 184 14.92 -4.06 4.59
CA GLU A 184 13.82 -4.99 4.31
C GLU A 184 12.47 -4.61 4.97
N PRO A 185 11.99 -3.35 4.81
CA PRO A 185 10.78 -2.89 5.49
C PRO A 185 9.47 -3.48 4.93
N HIS A 186 9.48 -3.95 3.68
CA HIS A 186 8.25 -4.32 2.98
C HIS A 186 7.73 -5.67 3.45
N ALA A 187 6.42 -5.74 3.71
CA ALA A 187 5.74 -7.03 3.83
C ALA A 187 5.71 -7.76 2.48
N ALA A 188 5.51 -7.01 1.39
CA ALA A 188 5.65 -7.51 0.03
C ALA A 188 5.79 -6.39 -1.01
N ILE A 189 6.45 -6.71 -2.13
CA ILE A 189 6.41 -5.92 -3.37
C ILE A 189 5.91 -6.84 -4.49
N GLN A 190 4.85 -6.43 -5.18
CA GLN A 190 4.25 -7.19 -6.29
C GLN A 190 4.76 -6.69 -7.66
N ASN A 191 4.68 -7.54 -8.68
CA ASN A 191 5.23 -7.27 -10.03
C ASN A 191 6.77 -7.15 -10.05
N VAL A 192 7.45 -7.90 -9.18
CA VAL A 192 8.90 -8.15 -9.23
C VAL A 192 9.12 -9.34 -10.15
N ASP A 193 9.07 -9.11 -11.46
CA ASP A 193 9.41 -10.15 -12.42
C ASP A 193 10.94 -10.33 -12.48
N ARG A 194 11.41 -11.58 -12.55
CA ARG A 194 12.70 -11.86 -13.20
C ARG A 194 12.47 -11.71 -14.70
N PRO A 195 13.29 -10.96 -15.44
CA PRO A 195 13.02 -10.67 -16.84
C PRO A 195 12.88 -11.96 -17.65
N LYS A 196 11.83 -12.02 -18.50
CA LYS A 196 11.81 -12.96 -19.63
C LYS A 196 12.97 -12.59 -20.57
N PRO A 197 13.74 -13.56 -21.09
CA PRO A 197 14.96 -13.29 -21.88
C PRO A 197 14.74 -12.63 -23.25
N SER A 198 13.53 -12.15 -23.58
CA SER A 198 13.15 -11.81 -24.95
C SER A 198 12.79 -10.35 -25.22
N ALA A 199 12.98 -9.42 -24.29
CA ALA A 199 12.78 -7.99 -24.57
C ALA A 199 14.10 -7.23 -24.41
N LYS A 200 14.59 -6.66 -25.52
CA LYS A 200 15.67 -5.65 -25.57
C LYS A 200 15.22 -4.33 -24.92
N LEU A 201 14.75 -4.37 -23.68
CA LEU A 201 14.68 -3.20 -22.84
C LEU A 201 16.05 -3.06 -22.18
N GLU A 202 16.71 -1.92 -22.40
CA GLU A 202 17.90 -1.53 -21.65
C GLU A 202 17.62 -1.81 -20.17
N LYS A 203 18.39 -2.72 -19.58
CA LYS A 203 18.28 -3.06 -18.16
C LYS A 203 18.52 -1.78 -17.36
N THR A 204 17.45 -1.13 -16.90
CA THR A 204 17.56 -0.25 -15.75
C THR A 204 17.72 -1.18 -14.55
N GLU A 205 18.95 -1.40 -14.11
CA GLU A 205 19.19 -2.14 -12.86
C GLU A 205 18.44 -1.40 -11.73
N THR A 206 17.45 -2.06 -11.14
CA THR A 206 16.71 -1.48 -10.02
C THR A 206 17.66 -1.29 -8.86
N LEU A 207 17.87 -0.04 -8.44
CA LEU A 207 18.60 0.25 -7.21
C LEU A 207 17.64 0.18 -6.03
N ASN A 208 17.79 -0.86 -5.22
CA ASN A 208 17.03 -1.02 -3.98
C ASN A 208 17.92 -0.73 -2.77
N MET A 209 17.90 0.51 -2.29
CA MET A 209 18.67 0.94 -1.12
C MET A 209 18.12 0.42 0.19
N VAL A 210 16.94 -0.22 0.23
CA VAL A 210 16.44 -0.90 1.44
C VAL A 210 16.69 -2.40 1.43
N ALA A 211 17.29 -2.96 0.39
CA ALA A 211 17.68 -4.36 0.38
C ALA A 211 18.76 -4.65 1.44
N ALA A 212 18.74 -5.80 2.08
CA ALA A 212 19.73 -6.16 3.09
C ALA A 212 21.17 -6.06 2.55
N GLU A 213 21.40 -6.52 1.32
CA GLU A 213 22.70 -6.47 0.63
C GLU A 213 23.20 -5.04 0.34
N ALA A 214 22.33 -4.04 0.37
CA ALA A 214 22.71 -2.64 0.12
C ALA A 214 23.28 -1.94 1.36
N GLY A 215 23.54 -2.66 2.47
CA GLY A 215 24.06 -2.11 3.73
C GLY A 215 25.31 -1.24 3.55
N ALA A 216 26.35 -1.77 2.91
CA ALA A 216 27.59 -1.02 2.67
C ALA A 216 27.36 0.25 1.82
N ASN A 217 26.43 0.19 0.84
CA ASN A 217 26.11 1.34 0.00
C ASN A 217 25.39 2.43 0.81
N ARG A 218 24.50 2.06 1.74
CA ARG A 218 23.84 2.98 2.67
C ARG A 218 24.86 3.64 3.59
N ASP A 219 25.75 2.86 4.20
CA ASP A 219 26.77 3.38 5.12
C ASP A 219 27.70 4.38 4.41
N GLY A 220 28.15 4.04 3.20
CA GLY A 220 28.95 4.94 2.38
C GLY A 220 28.20 6.23 1.99
N SER A 221 26.92 6.12 1.60
CA SER A 221 26.10 7.29 1.27
C SER A 221 25.90 8.22 2.47
N ALA A 222 25.70 7.64 3.66
CA ALA A 222 25.52 8.40 4.89
C ALA A 222 26.83 9.07 5.36
N ALA A 223 27.98 8.42 5.14
CA ALA A 223 29.28 9.00 5.45
C ALA A 223 29.57 10.26 4.60
N LEU A 224 29.27 10.22 3.30
CA LEU A 224 29.48 11.34 2.37
C LEU A 224 28.68 12.62 2.73
N VAL A 225 27.56 12.49 3.44
CA VAL A 225 26.73 13.64 3.85
C VAL A 225 27.20 14.24 5.18
N ARG A 226 28.04 13.51 5.94
CA ARG A 226 28.58 13.97 7.23
C ARG A 226 29.89 14.76 7.09
N GLU A 227 30.50 14.74 5.91
CA GLU A 227 31.63 15.59 5.53
C GLU A 227 31.15 16.96 5.03
#